data_AF-A0A4R2THD4-F1
#
_entry.id   AF-A0A4R2THD4-F1
#
_cell.length_a   1.000
_cell.length_b   1.000
_cell.length_c   1.000
_cell.angle_alpha   90.00
_cell.angle_beta   90.00
_cell.angle_gamma   90.00
#
_symmetry.space_group_name_H-M   'P 1'
#
loop_
_entity.id
_entity.type
_entity.pdbx_description
1 polymer ?
#
loop_
_entity_poly.entity_id
_entity_poly.type
_entity_poly.pdbx_seq_one_letter_code
_entity_poly.pdbx_strand_id
1 'polypeptide(L)'
;MSVKSFITNLLKNAVPQSDYIQVKLEDLYIEMKRITDPGIPHEVTVVVPRAEIRERYNEQGELIEKEIILNSITVVHAPRHPLAGPPSSSIEPPEIPARGNKNFKPK
;
A
#
# COMPACT_ATOMS: atom_id res chain seq x y z
N MET A 1 -38.46 -13.34 -17.72
CA MET A 1 -37.04 -13.26 -17.30
C MET A 1 -36.97 -13.54 -15.81
N SER A 2 -36.21 -14.56 -15.42
CA SER A 2 -36.33 -15.20 -14.10
C SER A 2 -35.55 -14.42 -13.03
N VAL A 3 -36.26 -14.03 -11.96
CA VAL A 3 -35.72 -13.38 -10.75
C VAL A 3 -34.54 -14.14 -10.14
N LYS A 4 -34.44 -15.45 -10.43
CA LYS A 4 -33.33 -16.32 -10.01
C LYS A 4 -31.97 -15.83 -10.48
N SER A 5 -31.84 -15.25 -11.69
CA SER A 5 -30.54 -14.80 -12.21
C SER A 5 -30.02 -13.53 -11.52
N PHE A 6 -30.93 -12.68 -11.04
CA PHE A 6 -30.61 -11.49 -10.27
C PHE A 6 -30.13 -11.85 -8.86
N ILE A 7 -30.78 -12.83 -8.23
CA ILE A 7 -30.42 -13.28 -6.87
C ILE A 7 -29.09 -14.07 -6.88
N THR A 8 -28.81 -14.86 -7.92
CA THR A 8 -27.53 -15.58 -8.04
C THR A 8 -26.32 -14.66 -8.27
N ASN A 9 -26.51 -13.49 -8.88
CA ASN A 9 -25.44 -12.50 -9.01
C ASN A 9 -25.22 -11.69 -7.73
N LEU A 10 -26.25 -11.55 -6.89
CA LEU A 10 -26.16 -10.87 -5.59
C LEU A 10 -25.54 -11.77 -4.50
N LEU A 11 -25.72 -13.09 -4.61
CA LEU A 11 -25.15 -14.12 -3.73
C LEU A 11 -23.83 -14.72 -4.23
N LYS A 12 -23.18 -14.08 -5.21
CA LYS A 12 -21.80 -14.40 -5.56
C LYS A 12 -20.93 -13.85 -4.43
N ASN A 13 -20.96 -14.55 -3.31
CA ASN A 13 -20.27 -14.25 -2.07
C ASN A 13 -18.85 -13.84 -2.42
N ALA A 14 -18.56 -12.54 -2.32
CA ALA A 14 -17.21 -12.04 -2.36
C ALA A 14 -16.54 -12.68 -1.14
N VAL A 15 -15.81 -13.78 -1.35
CA VAL A 15 -15.01 -14.38 -0.29
C VAL A 15 -14.10 -13.26 0.18
N PRO A 16 -14.18 -12.83 1.46
CA PRO A 16 -13.38 -11.73 1.92
C PRO A 16 -11.91 -12.12 1.75
N GLN A 17 -11.13 -11.21 1.17
CA GLN A 17 -9.70 -11.41 1.06
C GLN A 17 -9.11 -11.36 2.46
N SER A 18 -8.27 -12.34 2.81
CA SER A 18 -7.54 -12.34 4.07
C SER A 18 -6.05 -12.19 3.83
N ASP A 19 -5.45 -11.19 4.44
CA ASP A 19 -3.99 -11.01 4.43
C ASP A 19 -3.44 -11.43 5.80
N TYR A 20 -2.31 -12.13 5.81
CA TYR A 20 -1.62 -12.52 7.03
C TYR A 20 -0.12 -12.29 6.87
N ILE A 21 0.47 -11.57 7.83
CA ILE A 21 1.89 -11.27 7.90
C ILE A 21 2.39 -11.59 9.29
N GLN A 22 3.58 -12.20 9.32
CA GLN A 22 4.33 -12.46 10.51
C GLN A 22 5.79 -12.06 10.27
N VAL A 23 6.34 -11.20 11.13
CA VAL A 23 7.75 -10.81 11.12
C VAL A 23 8.36 -11.24 12.44
N LYS A 24 9.38 -12.08 12.39
CA LYS A 24 10.11 -12.55 13.56
C LYS A 24 11.60 -12.22 13.40
N LEU A 25 12.12 -11.35 14.23
CA LEU A 25 13.50 -10.87 14.22
C LEU A 25 14.03 -10.92 15.65
N GLU A 26 14.64 -12.05 16.02
CA GLU A 26 15.04 -12.35 17.41
C GLU A 26 13.89 -12.09 18.39
N ASP A 27 14.03 -11.08 19.24
CA ASP A 27 13.09 -10.69 20.28
C ASP A 27 11.91 -9.86 19.75
N LEU A 28 11.93 -9.46 18.47
CA LEU A 28 10.83 -8.75 17.83
C LEU A 28 9.90 -9.73 17.11
N TYR A 29 8.63 -9.66 17.49
CA TYR A 29 7.54 -10.38 16.84
C TYR A 29 6.45 -9.39 16.45
N ILE A 30 6.13 -9.33 15.15
CA ILE A 30 5.03 -8.54 14.60
C ILE A 30 4.10 -9.47 13.86
N GLU A 31 2.81 -9.40 14.17
CA GLU A 31 1.77 -10.12 13.47
C GLU A 31 0.73 -9.15 12.96
N MET A 32 0.32 -9.29 11.72
CA MET A 32 -0.76 -8.53 11.11
C MET A 32 -1.70 -9.50 10.41
N LYS A 33 -2.95 -9.55 10.87
CA LYS A 33 -4.02 -10.29 10.22
C LYS A 33 -5.10 -9.31 9.78
N ARG A 34 -5.54 -9.43 8.54
CA ARG A 34 -6.53 -8.54 7.95
C ARG A 34 -7.57 -9.33 7.18
N ILE A 35 -8.81 -8.85 7.20
CA ILE A 35 -9.94 -9.34 6.42
C ILE A 35 -10.51 -8.14 5.66
N THR A 36 -10.67 -8.26 4.35
CA THR A 36 -10.81 -7.12 3.44
C THR A 36 -11.81 -7.43 2.34
N ASP A 37 -12.47 -6.38 1.84
CA ASP A 37 -13.33 -6.50 0.67
C ASP A 37 -12.46 -6.67 -0.59
N PRO A 38 -12.65 -7.73 -1.41
CA PRO A 38 -11.93 -7.90 -2.67
C PRO A 38 -12.15 -6.75 -3.68
N GLY A 39 -13.22 -5.97 -3.51
CA GLY A 39 -13.55 -4.85 -4.37
C GLY A 39 -12.63 -3.63 -4.22
N ILE A 40 -11.84 -3.55 -3.15
CA ILE A 40 -10.91 -2.44 -2.91
C ILE A 40 -9.48 -2.96 -3.12
N PRO A 41 -8.73 -2.45 -4.11
CA PRO A 41 -7.32 -2.79 -4.26
C PRO A 41 -6.53 -2.41 -3.00
N HIS A 42 -5.76 -3.35 -2.50
CA HIS A 42 -5.01 -3.20 -1.27
C HIS A 42 -3.55 -3.59 -1.46
N GLU A 43 -2.66 -2.79 -0.89
CA GLU A 43 -1.24 -3.09 -0.83
C GLU A 43 -0.83 -3.30 0.63
N VAL A 44 0.01 -4.29 0.85
CA VAL A 44 0.64 -4.54 2.14
C VAL A 44 2.15 -4.55 1.92
N THR A 45 2.85 -3.77 2.73
CA THR A 45 4.31 -3.60 2.59
C THR A 45 4.96 -3.83 3.94
N VAL A 46 6.00 -4.67 3.94
CA VAL A 46 6.91 -4.83 5.08
C VAL A 46 8.27 -4.32 4.66
N VAL A 47 8.79 -3.35 5.41
CA VAL A 47 10.12 -2.78 5.19
C VAL A 47 10.98 -3.11 6.40
N VAL A 48 12.11 -3.78 6.17
CA VAL A 48 13.10 -4.11 7.20
C VAL A 48 14.44 -3.47 6.80
N PRO A 49 14.67 -2.18 7.09
CA PRO A 49 15.86 -1.47 6.66
C PRO A 49 17.15 -1.97 7.32
N ARG A 50 17.10 -2.32 8.60
CA ARG A 50 18.26 -2.82 9.33
C ARG A 50 17.84 -3.78 10.44
N ALA A 51 18.21 -5.04 10.27
CA ALA A 51 18.16 -6.08 11.29
C ALA A 51 19.55 -6.75 11.33
N GLU A 52 20.39 -6.33 12.27
CA GLU A 52 21.73 -6.89 12.46
C GLU A 52 21.79 -7.68 13.76
N ILE A 53 22.42 -8.84 13.70
CA ILE A 53 22.79 -9.64 14.86
C ILE A 53 24.31 -9.71 14.86
N ARG A 54 24.93 -9.22 15.93
CA ARG A 54 26.37 -9.21 16.10
C ARG A 54 26.71 -10.08 17.28
N GLU A 55 27.50 -11.10 17.04
CA GLU A 55 27.92 -12.05 18.05
C GLU A 55 29.44 -12.03 18.16
N ARG A 56 29.94 -12.07 19.40
CA ARG A 56 31.36 -12.28 19.68
C ARG A 56 31.53 -13.58 20.43
N TYR A 57 32.55 -14.33 20.04
CA TYR A 57 32.91 -15.60 20.63
C TYR A 57 34.33 -15.54 21.20
N ASN A 58 34.61 -16.25 22.29
CA ASN A 58 35.96 -16.40 22.83
C ASN A 58 36.78 -17.44 22.04
N GLU A 59 38.05 -17.63 22.42
CA GLU A 59 38.95 -18.64 21.79
C GLU A 59 38.45 -20.08 21.99
N GLN A 60 37.61 -20.31 23.00
CA GLN A 60 36.98 -21.60 23.30
C GLN A 60 35.67 -21.82 22.50
N GLY A 61 35.24 -20.84 21.70
CA GLY A 61 34.02 -20.89 20.90
C GLY A 61 32.74 -20.60 21.67
N GLU A 62 32.83 -20.06 22.89
CA GLU A 62 31.69 -19.68 23.71
C GLU A 62 31.25 -18.25 23.38
N LEU A 63 29.93 -18.04 23.28
CA LEU A 63 29.35 -16.73 23.03
C LEU A 63 29.58 -15.82 24.24
N ILE A 64 30.35 -14.74 24.04
CA ILE A 64 30.66 -13.76 25.08
C ILE A 64 29.77 -12.52 25.00
N GLU A 65 29.28 -12.18 23.81
CA GLU A 65 28.45 -10.98 23.60
C GLU A 65 27.51 -11.20 22.42
N LYS A 66 26.25 -10.79 22.59
CA LYS A 66 25.25 -10.73 21.51
C LYS A 66 24.62 -9.34 21.52
N GLU A 67 24.74 -8.63 20.41
CA GLU A 67 24.11 -7.33 20.18
C GLU A 67 23.09 -7.48 19.02
N ILE A 68 21.85 -7.06 19.27
CA ILE A 68 20.76 -7.12 18.30
C ILE A 68 20.36 -5.69 17.96
N ILE A 69 20.50 -5.30 16.69
CA ILE A 69 20.18 -3.97 16.20
C ILE A 69 18.99 -4.08 15.25
N LEU A 70 17.84 -3.63 15.73
CA LEU A 70 16.60 -3.55 14.97
C LEU A 70 16.28 -2.07 14.73
N ASN A 71 16.26 -1.64 13.47
CA ASN A 71 16.03 -0.22 13.14
C ASN A 71 15.10 -0.05 11.92
N SER A 72 14.18 0.91 12.05
CA SER A 72 13.22 1.35 11.03
C SER A 72 12.30 0.26 10.47
N ILE A 73 11.97 -0.75 11.27
CA ILE A 73 11.08 -1.85 10.84
C ILE A 73 9.66 -1.32 10.72
N THR A 74 9.09 -1.38 9.53
CA THR A 74 7.79 -0.79 9.20
C THR A 74 6.88 -1.83 8.57
N VAL A 75 5.65 -1.93 9.08
CA VAL A 75 4.57 -2.69 8.46
C VAL A 75 3.49 -1.69 8.05
N VAL A 76 3.22 -1.60 6.75
CA VAL A 76 2.25 -0.65 6.18
C VAL A 76 1.11 -1.42 5.56
N HIS A 77 -0.10 -0.96 5.87
CA HIS A 77 -1.31 -1.35 5.18
C HIS A 77 -1.86 -0.13 4.44
N ALA A 78 -1.91 -0.20 3.10
CA ALA A 78 -2.26 0.92 2.23
C ALA A 78 -3.48 0.57 1.35
N PRO A 79 -4.70 0.83 1.83
CA PRO A 79 -5.89 0.67 1.00
C PRO A 79 -5.96 1.76 -0.06
N ARG A 80 -6.12 1.38 -1.34
CA ARG A 80 -6.34 2.38 -2.38
C ARG A 80 -7.75 2.94 -2.24
N HIS A 81 -7.87 4.26 -2.24
CA HIS A 81 -9.16 4.93 -2.40
C HIS A 81 -9.74 4.52 -3.78
N PRO A 82 -11.07 4.35 -3.91
CA PRO A 82 -11.70 4.25 -5.23
C PRO A 82 -11.15 5.35 -6.14
N LEU A 83 -10.78 5.00 -7.37
CA LEU A 83 -10.44 5.99 -8.37
C LEU A 83 -11.55 7.05 -8.35
N ALA A 84 -11.16 8.34 -8.27
CA ALA A 84 -12.12 9.41 -8.44
C ALA A 84 -12.95 9.07 -9.69
N GLY A 85 -14.27 9.14 -9.58
CA GLY A 85 -15.18 8.80 -10.66
C GLY A 85 -14.80 9.51 -11.97
N PRO A 86 -15.42 9.13 -13.10
CA PRO A 86 -15.08 9.70 -14.41
C PRO A 86 -14.95 11.22 -14.29
N PRO A 87 -13.92 11.83 -14.92
CA PRO A 87 -13.67 13.25 -14.80
C PRO A 87 -14.98 13.99 -14.99
N SER A 88 -15.34 14.84 -14.03
CA SER A 88 -16.53 15.67 -14.12
C SER A 88 -16.51 16.36 -15.47
N SER A 89 -17.35 15.90 -16.39
CA SER A 89 -17.45 16.40 -17.77
C SER A 89 -17.99 17.85 -17.83
N SER A 90 -18.07 18.52 -16.67
CA SER A 90 -18.55 19.88 -16.48
C SER A 90 -17.45 20.91 -16.28
N ILE A 91 -16.16 20.53 -16.33
CA ILE A 91 -15.09 21.52 -16.39
C ILE A 91 -14.82 21.78 -17.87
N GLU A 92 -15.54 22.75 -18.44
CA GLU A 92 -15.10 23.37 -19.68
C GLU A 92 -13.61 23.76 -19.52
N PRO A 93 -12.75 23.45 -20.50
CA PRO A 93 -11.38 23.93 -20.48
C PRO A 93 -11.39 25.44 -20.21
N PRO A 94 -10.54 25.95 -19.29
CA PRO A 94 -10.50 27.39 -19.04
C PRO A 94 -10.30 28.12 -20.36
N GLU A 95 -11.20 29.06 -20.69
CA GLU A 95 -11.06 29.89 -21.89
C GLU A 95 -9.70 30.59 -21.83
N ILE A 96 -8.80 30.22 -22.74
CA ILE A 96 -7.53 30.93 -22.90
C ILE A 96 -7.89 32.27 -23.54
N PRO A 97 -7.68 33.42 -22.86
CA PRO A 97 -8.00 34.70 -23.44
C PRO A 97 -7.17 34.88 -24.72
N ALA A 98 -7.84 35.23 -25.82
CA ALA A 98 -7.17 35.48 -27.09
C ALA A 98 -6.06 36.51 -26.89
N ARG A 99 -4.83 36.13 -27.25
CA ARG A 99 -3.65 36.99 -27.12
C ARG A 99 -3.83 38.20 -28.04
N GLY A 100 -4.29 39.32 -27.48
CA GLY A 100 -4.45 40.57 -28.21
C GLY A 100 -3.09 41.08 -28.71
N ASN A 101 -2.77 40.86 -29.98
CA ASN A 101 -1.60 41.45 -30.63
C ASN A 101 -1.84 42.94 -30.87
N LYS A 102 -1.74 43.76 -29.81
CA LYS A 102 -1.78 45.23 -29.93
C LYS A 102 -0.39 45.87 -30.05
N ASN A 103 0.68 45.11 -29.82
CA ASN A 103 2.04 45.67 -29.69
C ASN A 103 3.07 45.15 -30.72
N PHE A 104 2.69 44.30 -31.68
CA PHE A 104 3.63 43.89 -32.73
C PHE A 104 3.56 44.86 -33.90
N LYS A 105 4.52 45.80 -33.96
CA LYS A 105 4.82 46.56 -35.18
C LYS A 105 6.07 45.94 -35.81
N PRO A 106 5.97 45.27 -36.96
CA PRO A 106 7.17 44.85 -37.69
C PRO A 106 7.96 46.11 -38.08
N LYS A 107 9.28 46.07 -37.89
CA LYS A 107 10.22 47.09 -38.35
C LYS A 107 10.53 46.89 -39.83
#